data_AF-W4LHS2-F1
#
_entry.id   AF-W4LHS2-F1
#
_cell.length_a   1.000
_cell.length_b   1.000
_cell.length_c   1.000
_cell.angle_alpha   90.00
_cell.angle_beta   90.00
_cell.angle_gamma   90.00
#
_symmetry.space_group_name_H-M   'P 1'
#
loop_
_entity.id
_entity.type
_entity.pdbx_description
1 polymer ?
#
loop_
_entity_poly.entity_id
_entity_poly.type
_entity_poly.pdbx_seq_one_letter_code
_entity_poly.pdbx_strand_id
1 'polypeptide(L)' 'MHPDIIVGKPFPDLTLPDHRGELITLSELANGFPLILSFYRGYW' A
#
# COMPACT_ATOMS: atom_id res chain seq x y z
N MET A 1 -5.84 -0.06 -15.15
CA MET A 1 -6.29 0.31 -13.79
C MET A 1 -7.23 -0.79 -13.32
N HIS A 2 -7.02 -1.32 -12.12
CA HIS A 2 -7.98 -2.28 -11.54
C HIS A 2 -9.34 -1.57 -11.40
N PRO A 3 -10.47 -2.17 -11.81
CA PRO A 3 -11.77 -1.49 -11.83
C PRO A 3 -12.20 -0.95 -10.46
N ASP A 4 -11.67 -1.55 -9.39
CA ASP A 4 -12.01 -1.20 -8.01
C ASP A 4 -11.21 0.00 -7.45
N ILE A 5 -10.19 0.48 -8.17
CA ILE A 5 -9.39 1.64 -7.75
C ILE A 5 -9.98 2.90 -8.41
N ILE A 6 -10.85 3.58 -7.66
CA ILE A 6 -11.58 4.78 -8.09
C ILE A 6 -11.11 5.98 -7.26
N VAL A 7 -10.88 7.12 -7.90
CA VAL A 7 -10.47 8.36 -7.22
C VAL A 7 -11.48 8.76 -6.14
N GLY A 8 -10.99 9.08 -4.95
CA GLY A 8 -11.80 9.48 -3.80
C GLY A 8 -12.45 8.33 -3.03
N LYS A 9 -12.32 7.08 -3.48
CA LYS A 9 -12.69 5.90 -2.70
C LYS A 9 -11.53 5.46 -1.79
N PRO A 10 -11.82 4.84 -0.63
CA PRO A 10 -10.79 4.21 0.19
C PRO A 10 -9.98 3.22 -0.65
N PHE A 11 -8.66 3.33 -0.57
CA PHE A 11 -7.78 2.32 -1.14
C PHE A 11 -7.85 1.04 -0.29
N PRO A 12 -7.78 -0.17 -0.88
CA PRO A 12 -7.79 -1.42 -0.11
C PRO A 12 -6.65 -1.47 0.91
N ASP A 13 -6.94 -1.96 2.12
CA ASP A 13 -5.92 -2.12 3.15
C ASP A 13 -5.11 -3.40 2.91
N LEU A 14 -4.06 -3.26 2.11
CA LEU A 14 -3.21 -4.39 1.70
C LEU A 14 -2.29 -4.82 2.85
N THR A 15 -2.14 -6.12 3.04
CA THR A 15 -1.08 -6.69 3.88
C THR A 15 0.10 -7.12 3.01
N LEU A 16 1.26 -6.53 3.26
CA LEU A 16 2.50 -6.83 2.53
C LEU A 16 3.65 -6.98 3.54
N PRO A 17 4.67 -7.79 3.22
CA PRO A 17 5.88 -7.83 4.02
C PRO A 17 6.63 -6.50 3.94
N ASP A 18 7.13 -6.03 5.07
CA ASP A 18 8.00 -4.87 5.15
C ASP A 18 9.44 -5.22 4.71
N HIS A 19 10.35 -4.24 4.83
CA HIS A 19 11.78 -4.41 4.52
C HIS A 19 12.51 -5.47 5.38
N ARG A 20 11.88 -5.95 6.46
CA ARG A 20 12.37 -7.01 7.35
C ARG A 20 11.68 -8.35 7.11
N GLY A 21 10.67 -8.38 6.21
CA GLY A 21 9.85 -9.55 5.93
C GLY A 21 8.64 -9.71 6.85
N GLU A 22 8.38 -8.76 7.74
CA GLU A 22 7.25 -8.80 8.67
C GLU A 22 5.98 -8.33 7.96
N LEU A 23 4.88 -9.07 8.12
CA LEU A 23 3.60 -8.67 7.53
C LEU A 23 3.05 -7.44 8.24
N ILE A 24 2.76 -6.40 7.47
CA ILE A 24 2.16 -5.15 7.94
C ILE A 24 1.05 -4.71 6.99
N THR A 25 -0.01 -4.12 7.54
CA THR A 25 -1.08 -3.49 6.75
C THR A 25 -0.70 -2.07 6.32
N LEU A 26 -1.32 -1.56 5.25
CA LEU A 26 -1.11 -0.16 4.84
C LEU A 26 -1.62 0.83 5.89
N SER A 27 -2.72 0.51 6.58
CA SER A 27 -3.28 1.34 7.64
C SER A 27 -2.36 1.45 8.85
N GLU A 28 -1.74 0.34 9.28
CA GLU A 28 -0.70 0.32 10.32
C GLU A 28 0.54 1.11 9.88
N LEU A 29 0.99 0.94 8.64
CA LEU A 29 2.15 1.66 8.10
C LEU A 29 1.90 3.18 8.00
N ALA A 30 0.69 3.58 7.59
CA ALA A 30 0.30 4.98 7.49
C ALA A 30 0.17 5.66 8.87
N ASN A 31 -0.23 4.91 9.90
CA ASN A 31 -0.39 5.40 11.27
C ASN A 31 -1.20 6.71 11.37
N GLY A 32 -2.25 6.83 10.55
CA GLY A 32 -3.11 8.03 10.50
C GLY A 32 -2.56 9.21 9.69
N PHE A 33 -1.38 9.10 9.07
CA PHE A 33 -0.78 10.12 8.23
C PHE A 33 -1.05 9.88 6.74
N PRO A 34 -0.99 10.92 5.89
CA PRO A 34 -1.02 10.75 4.44
C PRO A 34 0.14 9.86 3.95
N LEU A 35 -0.17 8.90 3.08
CA LEU A 35 0.78 7.93 2.53
C LEU A 35 0.77 7.98 1.00
N ILE A 36 1.95 7.84 0.38
CA ILE A 36 2.10 7.62 -1.06
C ILE A 36 2.53 6.16 -1.28
N LEU A 37 1.77 5.42 -2.07
CA LEU A 37 2.09 4.05 -2.46
C LEU A 37 2.59 4.04 -3.92
N SER A 38 3.80 3.55 -4.14
CA SER A 38 4.42 3.46 -5.46
C SER A 38 4.89 2.03 -5.73
N PHE A 39 4.35 1.43 -6.79
CA PHE A 39 4.75 0.10 -7.23
C PHE A 39 5.78 0.20 -8.36
N TYR A 40 6.86 -0.55 -8.25
CA TYR A 40 7.88 -0.69 -9.29
C TYR A 40 8.13 -2.18 -9.56
N ARG A 41 8.46 -2.55 -10.80
CA ARG A 41 8.62 -3.95 -11.23
C ARG A 41 9.88 -4.64 -10.65
N GLY A 42 10.71 -3.90 -9.91
CA GLY A 42 12.02 -4.33 -9.43
C GLY A 42 13.17 -3.50 -9.99
N TYR A 43 14.35 -3.62 -9.37
CA TYR A 43 15.62 -3.07 -9.83
C TYR A 43 16.27 -4.04 -10.84
N TRP A 44 17.11 -3.54 -11.76
CA TRP A 44 17.89 -4.36 -12.70
C TRP A 44 18.89 -5.28 -11.98
#